data_AF-A0A9E8N2A2-F1
#
_entry.id   AF-A0A9E8N2A2-F1
#
_cell.length_a   1.000
_cell.length_b   1.000
_cell.length_c   1.000
_cell.angle_alpha   90.00
_cell.angle_beta   90.00
_cell.angle_gamma   90.00
#
_symmetry.space_group_name_H-M   'P 1'
#
loop_
_entity.id
_entity.type
_entity.pdbx_description
1 polymer ?
#
loop_
_entity_poly.entity_id
_entity_poly.type
_entity_poly.pdbx_seq_one_letter_code
_entity_poly.pdbx_strand_id
1 'polypeptide(L)'
;MENTEKFDLKKVAKEEHCLIAPCGIYCGACDIFLGRTRELARELYWIMKGFNFADVGHILMGIEQQKIQDFLDILEKWSLGEKCAGCWKDAGWKPEICLLCSIKVCAEKQRFLSCAECSKMPCHESREDEQTQAAERLGIVTLRYAHWNIDNLKRIREVGYRRFIDEMQKKVKKGFITSDVISSDPIVAEYIKRMKG
;
A
#
# COMPACT_ATOMS: atom_id res chain seq x y z
N MET A 1 -17.44 -24.23 1.18
CA MET A 1 -16.47 -24.71 2.19
C MET A 1 -15.13 -25.13 1.56
N GLU A 2 -14.99 -25.24 0.23
CA GLU A 2 -13.76 -25.74 -0.42
C GLU A 2 -12.54 -24.79 -0.42
N ASN A 3 -12.74 -23.46 -0.45
CA ASN A 3 -11.60 -22.54 -0.58
C ASN A 3 -10.78 -22.34 0.71
N THR A 4 -11.36 -22.48 1.90
CA THR A 4 -10.65 -22.17 3.15
C THR A 4 -9.59 -23.19 3.53
N GLU A 5 -9.74 -24.45 3.08
CA GLU A 5 -8.71 -25.49 3.26
C GLU A 5 -7.60 -25.37 2.21
N LYS A 6 -7.94 -24.96 0.98
CA LYS A 6 -6.97 -24.81 -0.11
C LYS A 6 -5.90 -23.76 0.17
N PHE A 7 -6.23 -22.68 0.87
CA PHE A 7 -5.32 -21.55 1.11
C PHE A 7 -4.85 -21.42 2.57
N ASP A 8 -5.14 -22.41 3.42
CA ASP A 8 -4.75 -22.42 4.83
C ASP A 8 -5.24 -21.19 5.62
N LEU A 9 -6.37 -20.59 5.22
CA LEU A 9 -6.86 -19.34 5.82
C LEU A 9 -7.15 -19.49 7.31
N LYS A 10 -7.58 -20.68 7.75
CA LYS A 10 -7.81 -21.00 9.18
C LYS A 10 -6.54 -20.92 10.05
N LYS A 11 -5.34 -20.96 9.43
CA LYS A 11 -4.04 -20.86 10.12
C LYS A 11 -3.52 -19.41 10.20
N VAL A 12 -4.24 -18.45 9.62
CA VAL A 12 -3.90 -17.03 9.68
C VAL A 12 -4.70 -16.40 10.82
N ALA A 13 -4.02 -15.71 11.74
CA ALA A 13 -4.72 -15.00 12.81
C ALA A 13 -5.53 -13.84 12.23
N LYS A 14 -6.67 -13.50 12.84
CA LYS A 14 -7.55 -12.42 12.35
C LYS A 14 -6.82 -11.08 12.30
N GLU A 15 -5.87 -10.87 13.18
CA GLU A 15 -5.02 -9.68 13.27
C GLU A 15 -4.05 -9.59 12.10
N GLU A 16 -3.66 -10.72 11.50
CA GLU A 16 -2.75 -10.77 10.36
C GLU A 16 -3.45 -10.55 9.02
N HIS A 17 -4.79 -10.55 8.97
CA HIS A 17 -5.53 -10.27 7.74
C HIS A 17 -5.18 -8.89 7.16
N CYS A 18 -4.89 -7.90 8.01
CA CYS A 18 -4.48 -6.57 7.55
C CYS A 18 -3.12 -6.54 6.85
N LEU A 19 -2.31 -7.60 7.00
CA LEU A 19 -1.02 -7.74 6.31
C LEU A 19 -1.17 -8.06 4.82
N ILE A 20 -2.35 -8.51 4.38
CA ILE A 20 -2.62 -8.87 2.98
C ILE A 20 -3.72 -7.98 2.41
N ALA A 21 -3.36 -7.13 1.44
CA ALA A 21 -4.35 -6.41 0.67
C ALA A 21 -5.02 -7.34 -0.36
N PRO A 22 -6.30 -7.11 -0.73
CA PRO A 22 -6.97 -7.95 -1.72
C PRO A 22 -6.24 -8.01 -3.07
N CYS A 23 -5.53 -6.96 -3.44
CA CYS A 23 -4.75 -6.86 -4.68
C CYS A 23 -3.38 -7.57 -4.64
N GLY A 24 -2.98 -8.19 -3.52
CA GLY A 24 -1.72 -8.93 -3.38
C GLY A 24 -0.55 -8.14 -2.80
N ILE A 25 -0.74 -6.85 -2.47
CA ILE A 25 0.29 -6.09 -1.74
C ILE A 25 0.39 -6.64 -0.32
N TYR A 26 1.62 -6.94 0.13
CA TYR A 26 1.89 -7.27 1.53
C TYR A 26 2.06 -5.97 2.34
N CYS A 27 1.01 -5.56 3.06
CA CYS A 27 0.97 -4.33 3.86
C CYS A 27 2.03 -4.31 4.96
N GLY A 28 2.46 -5.47 5.46
CA GLY A 28 3.51 -5.55 6.47
C GLY A 28 4.90 -5.08 5.99
N ALA A 29 5.06 -4.74 4.72
CA ALA A 29 6.26 -4.11 4.16
C ALA A 29 6.06 -2.62 3.80
N CYS A 30 4.86 -2.06 4.02
CA CYS A 30 4.51 -0.69 3.61
C CYS A 30 4.83 0.33 4.72
N ASP A 31 5.63 1.34 4.43
CA ASP A 31 6.06 2.33 5.42
C ASP A 31 4.90 3.15 6.02
N ILE A 32 3.83 3.37 5.25
CA ILE A 32 2.61 4.05 5.75
C ILE A 32 1.85 3.15 6.72
N PHE A 33 1.79 1.84 6.44
CA PHE A 33 1.15 0.87 7.34
C PHE A 33 1.97 0.68 8.62
N LEU A 34 3.29 0.55 8.49
CA LEU A 34 4.21 0.43 9.63
C LEU A 34 4.31 1.73 10.45
N GLY A 35 3.96 2.87 9.85
CA GLY A 35 4.09 4.20 10.45
C GLY A 35 5.52 4.74 10.42
N ARG A 36 6.42 4.12 9.66
CA ARG A 36 7.82 4.53 9.54
C ARG A 36 7.93 5.90 8.89
N THR A 37 7.12 6.20 7.86
CA THR A 37 7.12 7.51 7.18
C THR A 37 6.84 8.66 8.16
N ARG A 38 5.82 8.53 9.03
CA ARG A 38 5.50 9.58 9.99
C ARG A 38 6.54 9.71 11.10
N GLU A 39 7.16 8.61 11.50
CA GLU A 39 8.21 8.59 12.52
C GLU A 39 9.47 9.31 11.99
N LEU A 40 9.89 9.00 10.77
CA LEU A 40 11.00 9.67 10.10
C LEU A 40 10.71 11.15 9.82
N ALA A 41 9.50 11.49 9.38
CA ALA A 41 9.11 12.88 9.16
C ALA A 41 9.16 13.69 10.46
N ARG A 42 8.72 13.10 11.58
CA ARG A 42 8.78 13.71 12.91
C ARG A 42 10.23 13.96 13.34
N GLU A 43 11.09 12.96 13.20
CA GLU A 43 12.49 13.05 13.58
C GLU A 43 13.19 14.16 12.79
N LEU A 44 13.05 14.16 11.47
CA LEU A 44 13.64 15.18 10.61
C LEU A 44 13.09 16.58 10.92
N TYR A 45 11.78 16.72 11.13
CA TYR A 45 11.16 17.99 11.52
C TYR A 45 11.80 18.56 12.78
N TRP A 46 11.98 17.75 13.83
CA TRP A 46 12.57 18.21 15.09
C TRP A 46 14.05 18.56 14.97
N ILE A 47 14.83 17.80 14.19
CA ILE A 47 16.24 18.13 13.93
C ILE A 47 16.33 19.48 13.23
N MET A 48 15.55 19.69 12.17
CA MET A 48 15.59 20.93 11.40
C MET A 48 15.06 22.13 12.19
N LYS A 49 13.97 21.95 12.93
CA LYS A 49 13.40 22.98 13.80
C LYS A 49 14.36 23.35 14.93
N GLY A 50 15.01 22.37 15.56
CA GLY A 50 15.99 22.60 16.63
C GLY A 50 17.22 23.37 16.15
N PHE A 51 17.63 23.18 14.90
CA PHE A 51 18.69 23.96 14.26
C PHE A 51 18.20 25.31 13.69
N ASN A 52 16.93 25.65 13.88
CA ASN A 52 16.28 26.84 13.32
C ASN A 52 16.50 27.01 11.81
N PHE A 53 16.31 25.93 11.05
CA PHE A 53 16.58 25.92 9.60
C PHE A 53 15.80 26.99 8.82
N ALA A 54 14.62 27.39 9.30
CA ALA A 54 13.84 28.48 8.72
C ALA A 54 14.57 29.84 8.74
N ASP A 55 15.48 30.04 9.69
CA ASP A 55 16.32 31.22 9.79
C ASP A 55 17.65 31.01 9.05
N VAL A 56 18.36 29.93 9.34
CA VAL A 56 19.76 29.77 8.87
C VAL A 56 19.91 29.06 7.53
N GLY A 57 18.92 28.29 7.10
CA GLY A 57 19.06 27.39 5.95
C GLY A 57 19.28 28.13 4.62
N HIS A 58 18.71 29.34 4.48
CA HIS A 58 18.93 30.16 3.29
C HIS A 58 20.37 30.66 3.16
N ILE A 59 21.03 30.94 4.29
CA ILE A 59 22.43 31.36 4.34
C ILE A 59 23.35 30.15 4.13
N LEU A 60 23.07 29.04 4.82
CA LEU A 60 23.96 27.88 4.83
C LEU A 60 23.89 27.04 3.55
N MET A 61 22.72 26.98 2.91
CA MET A 61 22.46 26.10 1.77
C MET A 61 22.04 26.83 0.49
N GLY A 62 21.83 28.15 0.54
CA GLY A 62 21.34 28.92 -0.61
C GLY A 62 19.92 28.54 -1.04
N ILE A 63 19.14 27.91 -0.17
CA ILE A 63 17.74 27.54 -0.43
C ILE A 63 16.85 28.71 -0.03
N GLU A 64 15.92 29.08 -0.90
CA GLU A 64 14.94 30.14 -0.61
C GLU A 64 14.19 29.86 0.71
N GLN A 65 14.09 30.89 1.56
CA GLN A 65 13.50 30.77 2.90
C GLN A 65 12.07 30.19 2.87
N GLN A 66 11.24 30.63 1.91
CA GLN A 66 9.88 30.12 1.77
C GLN A 66 9.86 28.61 1.47
N LYS A 67 10.78 28.10 0.65
CA LYS A 67 10.86 26.67 0.34
C LYS A 67 11.25 25.84 1.56
N ILE A 68 12.09 26.39 2.44
CA ILE A 68 12.43 25.75 3.71
C ILE A 68 11.19 25.69 4.59
N GLN A 69 10.44 26.79 4.69
CA GLN A 69 9.20 26.82 5.47
C GLN A 69 8.18 25.81 4.93
N ASP A 70 7.93 25.81 3.62
CA ASP A 70 7.03 24.86 2.98
C ASP A 70 7.44 23.40 3.25
N PHE A 71 8.75 23.12 3.22
CA PHE A 71 9.26 21.80 3.53
C PHE A 71 9.04 21.40 4.99
N LEU A 72 9.27 22.32 5.94
CA LEU A 72 8.99 22.09 7.37
C LEU A 72 7.50 21.83 7.62
N ASP A 73 6.62 22.58 6.96
CA ASP A 73 5.17 22.41 7.07
C ASP A 73 4.72 21.04 6.52
N ILE A 74 5.33 20.59 5.42
CA ILE A 74 5.11 19.24 4.87
C ILE A 74 5.54 18.17 5.87
N LEU A 75 6.75 18.30 6.46
CA LEU A 75 7.25 17.34 7.45
C LEU A 75 6.38 17.30 8.70
N GLU A 76 5.93 18.46 9.20
CA GLU A 76 5.03 18.56 10.34
C GLU A 76 3.72 17.83 10.04
N LYS A 77 3.10 18.12 8.89
CA LYS A 77 1.86 17.47 8.47
C LYS A 77 2.01 15.95 8.35
N TRP A 78 3.12 15.46 7.79
CA TRP A 78 3.40 14.03 7.70
C TRP A 78 3.66 13.39 9.07
N SER A 79 4.30 14.12 9.99
CA SER A 79 4.60 13.65 11.35
C SER A 79 3.33 13.41 12.18
N LEU A 80 2.26 14.15 11.88
CA LEU A 80 0.95 14.05 12.51
C LEU A 80 0.04 13.01 11.85
N GLY A 81 0.47 12.42 10.73
CA GLY A 81 -0.29 11.41 10.00
C GLY A 81 -0.62 10.16 10.83
N GLU A 82 -1.76 9.56 10.53
CA GLU A 82 -2.16 8.27 11.12
C GLU A 82 -1.53 7.08 10.37
N LYS A 83 -1.36 5.95 11.07
CA LYS A 83 -0.94 4.70 10.44
C LYS A 83 -2.11 4.15 9.62
N CYS A 84 -1.84 3.62 8.42
CA CYS A 84 -2.88 2.95 7.65
C CYS A 84 -3.39 1.72 8.39
N ALA A 85 -4.70 1.62 8.59
CA ALA A 85 -5.33 0.49 9.28
C ALA A 85 -5.31 -0.83 8.47
N GLY A 86 -4.99 -0.76 7.18
CA GLY A 86 -5.09 -1.88 6.24
C GLY A 86 -6.50 -2.02 5.65
N CYS A 87 -6.61 -2.71 4.51
CA CYS A 87 -7.84 -2.75 3.70
C CYS A 87 -9.06 -3.35 4.44
N TRP A 88 -8.80 -4.32 5.32
CA TRP A 88 -9.82 -5.16 5.97
C TRP A 88 -10.28 -4.66 7.33
N LYS A 89 -9.73 -3.55 7.84
CA LYS A 89 -10.22 -2.95 9.08
C LYS A 89 -11.39 -2.02 8.78
N ASP A 90 -12.48 -2.13 9.53
CA ASP A 90 -13.63 -1.24 9.36
C ASP A 90 -13.30 0.18 9.85
N ALA A 91 -12.68 0.29 11.03
CA ALA A 91 -12.24 1.55 11.62
C ALA A 91 -10.78 1.91 11.29
N GLY A 92 -10.41 3.16 11.56
CA GLY A 92 -9.05 3.70 11.40
C GLY A 92 -8.76 4.28 10.03
N TRP A 93 -7.76 5.16 9.97
CA TRP A 93 -7.40 5.90 8.77
C TRP A 93 -6.92 5.01 7.63
N LYS A 94 -7.32 5.38 6.42
CA LYS A 94 -6.89 4.78 5.15
C LYS A 94 -6.76 5.90 4.12
N PRO A 95 -5.84 5.79 3.15
CA PRO A 95 -5.82 6.71 2.01
C PRO A 95 -7.18 6.74 1.31
N GLU A 96 -7.63 7.92 0.84
CA GLU A 96 -8.92 8.07 0.15
C GLU A 96 -9.07 7.10 -1.03
N ILE A 97 -7.98 6.92 -1.79
CA ILE A 97 -7.93 5.95 -2.87
C ILE A 97 -8.33 4.55 -2.38
N CYS A 98 -7.95 4.13 -1.17
CA CYS A 98 -8.28 2.82 -0.63
C CYS A 98 -9.73 2.69 -0.12
N LEU A 99 -10.40 3.79 0.24
CA LEU A 99 -11.78 3.76 0.77
C LEU A 99 -12.80 3.30 -0.29
N LEU A 100 -12.58 3.70 -1.54
CA LEU A 100 -13.45 3.37 -2.69
C LEU A 100 -12.80 2.35 -3.63
N CYS A 101 -12.09 1.37 -3.08
CA CYS A 101 -11.34 0.41 -3.87
C CYS A 101 -12.24 -0.69 -4.47
N SER A 102 -12.44 -0.67 -5.79
CA SER A 102 -13.21 -1.68 -6.54
C SER A 102 -12.68 -3.11 -6.34
N ILE A 103 -11.37 -3.30 -6.17
CA ILE A 103 -10.78 -4.61 -5.86
C ILE A 103 -11.26 -5.13 -4.50
N LYS A 104 -11.32 -4.26 -3.49
CA LYS A 104 -11.79 -4.64 -2.14
C LYS A 104 -13.26 -5.04 -2.20
N VAL A 105 -14.12 -4.21 -2.81
CA VAL A 105 -15.55 -4.48 -2.97
C VAL A 105 -15.79 -5.81 -3.68
N CYS A 106 -15.03 -6.07 -4.76
CA CYS A 106 -15.11 -7.32 -5.51
C CYS A 106 -14.71 -8.54 -4.67
N ALA A 107 -13.66 -8.43 -3.85
CA ALA A 107 -13.22 -9.49 -2.95
C ALA A 107 -14.23 -9.74 -1.81
N GLU A 108 -14.82 -8.69 -1.23
CA GLU A 108 -15.86 -8.79 -0.20
C GLU A 108 -17.11 -9.53 -0.70
N LYS A 109 -17.61 -9.18 -1.89
CA LYS A 109 -18.75 -9.86 -2.53
C LYS A 109 -18.50 -11.35 -2.72
N GLN A 110 -17.26 -11.71 -3.07
CA GLN A 110 -16.84 -13.11 -3.24
C GLN A 110 -16.42 -13.79 -1.93
N ARG A 111 -16.37 -13.05 -0.82
CA ARG A 111 -15.88 -13.52 0.49
C ARG A 111 -14.45 -14.04 0.45
N PHE A 112 -13.59 -13.36 -0.32
CA PHE A 112 -12.17 -13.65 -0.42
C PHE A 112 -11.34 -12.68 0.43
N LEU A 113 -10.25 -13.18 1.02
CA LEU A 113 -9.21 -12.34 1.62
C LEU A 113 -8.34 -11.69 0.55
N SER A 114 -8.18 -12.33 -0.61
CA SER A 114 -7.49 -11.72 -1.75
C SER A 114 -7.89 -12.31 -3.09
N CYS A 115 -7.48 -11.63 -4.17
CA CYS A 115 -7.68 -12.11 -5.53
C CYS A 115 -7.03 -13.47 -5.81
N ALA A 116 -6.13 -13.98 -4.95
CA ALA A 116 -5.52 -15.29 -5.10
C ALA A 116 -6.56 -16.42 -5.06
N GLU A 117 -7.65 -16.22 -4.32
CA GLU A 117 -8.77 -17.17 -4.19
C GLU A 117 -9.71 -17.17 -5.39
N CYS A 118 -9.68 -16.12 -6.21
CA CYS A 118 -10.53 -16.00 -7.39
C CYS A 118 -9.96 -16.85 -8.52
N SER A 119 -10.76 -17.75 -9.12
CA SER A 119 -10.32 -18.58 -10.26
C SER A 119 -9.95 -17.76 -11.50
N LYS A 120 -10.53 -16.56 -11.64
CA LYS A 120 -10.28 -15.65 -12.78
C LYS A 120 -8.99 -14.83 -12.66
N MET A 121 -8.24 -14.91 -11.55
CA MET A 121 -7.03 -14.10 -11.37
C MET A 121 -5.83 -14.60 -12.22
N PRO A 122 -5.05 -13.70 -12.85
CA PRO A 122 -5.30 -12.25 -12.97
C PRO A 122 -6.50 -11.99 -13.89
N CYS A 123 -7.42 -11.13 -13.45
CA CYS A 123 -8.62 -10.84 -14.22
C CYS A 123 -8.23 -10.14 -15.53
N HIS A 124 -8.72 -10.65 -16.66
CA HIS A 124 -8.62 -9.96 -17.95
C HIS A 124 -9.81 -9.02 -18.15
N GLU A 125 -9.66 -8.03 -19.04
CA GLU A 125 -10.71 -7.08 -19.46
C GLU A 125 -11.90 -7.82 -20.10
N SER A 126 -12.77 -8.44 -19.30
CA SER A 126 -14.08 -8.89 -19.79
C SER A 126 -15.09 -7.79 -19.50
N ARG A 127 -15.60 -7.22 -20.59
CA ARG A 127 -16.44 -6.03 -20.65
C ARG A 127 -17.78 -6.21 -19.94
N GLU A 128 -18.24 -5.10 -19.33
CA GLU A 128 -19.63 -4.73 -18.97
C GLU A 128 -20.16 -4.95 -17.54
N ASP A 129 -19.31 -5.25 -16.54
CA ASP A 129 -19.75 -5.36 -15.13
C ASP A 129 -18.80 -4.72 -14.09
N GLU A 130 -19.17 -4.70 -12.80
CA GLU A 130 -18.31 -4.25 -11.68
C GLU A 130 -16.96 -5.00 -11.61
N GLN A 131 -16.89 -6.20 -12.19
CA GLN A 131 -15.65 -6.98 -12.31
C GLN A 131 -14.66 -6.29 -13.27
N THR A 132 -15.14 -5.50 -14.23
CA THR A 132 -14.34 -4.64 -15.12
C THR A 132 -13.56 -3.58 -14.32
N GLN A 133 -14.22 -2.90 -13.36
CA GLN A 133 -13.57 -1.86 -12.55
C GLN A 133 -12.52 -2.42 -11.59
N ALA A 134 -12.73 -3.63 -11.07
CA ALA A 134 -11.75 -4.32 -10.24
C ALA A 134 -10.53 -4.76 -11.06
N ALA A 135 -10.75 -5.25 -12.28
CA ALA A 135 -9.68 -5.67 -13.19
C ALA A 135 -8.82 -4.48 -13.64
N GLU A 136 -9.42 -3.38 -14.10
CA GLU A 136 -8.72 -2.15 -14.47
C GLU A 136 -7.88 -1.63 -13.29
N ARG A 137 -8.49 -1.58 -12.10
CA ARG A 137 -7.80 -1.14 -10.90
C ARG A 137 -6.65 -2.04 -10.50
N LEU A 138 -6.81 -3.35 -10.65
CA LEU A 138 -5.74 -4.31 -10.42
C LEU A 138 -4.60 -4.11 -11.41
N GLY A 139 -4.90 -3.76 -12.67
CA GLY A 139 -3.91 -3.40 -13.68
C GLY A 139 -3.05 -2.21 -13.25
N ILE A 140 -3.66 -1.14 -12.74
CA ILE A 140 -2.94 0.05 -12.24
C ILE A 140 -2.05 -0.30 -11.05
N VAL A 141 -2.58 -1.07 -10.10
CA VAL A 141 -1.78 -1.55 -8.96
C VAL A 141 -0.61 -2.39 -9.46
N THR A 142 -0.84 -3.23 -10.46
CA THR A 142 0.18 -4.09 -11.06
C THR A 142 1.32 -3.29 -11.68
N LEU A 143 1.01 -2.26 -12.45
CA LEU A 143 2.02 -1.35 -13.00
C LEU A 143 2.77 -0.58 -11.90
N ARG A 144 2.05 -0.03 -10.92
CA ARG A 144 2.65 0.72 -9.81
C ARG A 144 3.63 -0.12 -8.98
N TYR A 145 3.34 -1.41 -8.80
CA TYR A 145 4.18 -2.33 -8.01
C TYR A 145 5.08 -3.22 -8.88
N ALA A 146 5.34 -2.83 -10.13
CA ALA A 146 6.21 -3.58 -11.05
C ALA A 146 5.91 -5.10 -11.08
N HIS A 147 4.62 -5.44 -11.17
CA HIS A 147 4.07 -6.81 -11.15
C HIS A 147 4.22 -7.60 -9.84
N TRP A 148 4.88 -7.05 -8.82
CA TRP A 148 5.14 -7.73 -7.55
C TRP A 148 3.87 -8.18 -6.82
N ASN A 149 2.78 -7.42 -6.91
CA ASN A 149 1.50 -7.81 -6.32
C ASN A 149 0.92 -9.07 -7.00
N ILE A 150 1.08 -9.24 -8.31
CA ILE A 150 0.63 -10.43 -9.04
C ILE A 150 1.48 -11.64 -8.66
N ASP A 151 2.78 -11.44 -8.52
CA ASP A 151 3.69 -12.51 -8.07
C ASP A 151 3.35 -12.96 -6.65
N ASN A 152 2.99 -12.03 -5.76
CA ASN A 152 2.47 -12.38 -4.44
C ASN A 152 1.17 -13.18 -4.51
N LEU A 153 0.21 -12.79 -5.35
CA LEU A 153 -1.05 -13.55 -5.51
C LEU A 153 -0.80 -14.96 -6.05
N LYS A 154 0.11 -15.11 -7.03
CA LYS A 154 0.55 -16.43 -7.53
C LYS A 154 1.22 -17.25 -6.43
N ARG A 155 2.07 -16.61 -5.62
CA ARG A 155 2.74 -17.28 -4.50
C ARG A 155 1.74 -17.75 -3.45
N ILE A 156 0.74 -16.94 -3.11
CA ILE A 156 -0.35 -17.34 -2.20
C ILE A 156 -1.10 -18.56 -2.73
N ARG A 157 -1.34 -18.66 -4.06
CA ARG A 157 -1.93 -19.86 -4.67
C ARG A 157 -1.06 -21.10 -4.57
N GLU A 158 0.25 -20.93 -4.64
CA GLU A 158 1.20 -22.03 -4.59
C GLU A 158 1.39 -22.56 -3.16
N VAL A 159 1.50 -21.66 -2.17
CA VAL A 159 1.93 -22.04 -0.81
C VAL A 159 0.93 -21.76 0.30
N GLY A 160 -0.21 -21.12 -0.01
CA GLY A 160 -1.19 -20.68 0.99
C GLY A 160 -0.77 -19.42 1.74
N TYR A 161 -1.72 -18.82 2.48
CA TYR A 161 -1.49 -17.53 3.14
C TYR A 161 -0.46 -17.59 4.26
N ARG A 162 -0.52 -18.60 5.14
CA ARG A 162 0.38 -18.70 6.30
C ARG A 162 1.84 -18.70 5.87
N ARG A 163 2.21 -19.59 4.97
CA ARG A 163 3.59 -19.71 4.47
C ARG A 163 4.02 -18.45 3.72
N PHE A 164 3.13 -17.85 2.93
CA PHE A 164 3.41 -16.57 2.27
C PHE A 164 3.70 -15.45 3.28
N ILE A 165 2.89 -15.30 4.33
CA ILE A 165 3.09 -14.29 5.38
C ILE A 165 4.44 -14.52 6.07
N ASP A 166 4.79 -15.77 6.42
CA ASP A 166 6.07 -16.08 7.07
C ASP A 166 7.27 -15.73 6.17
N GLU A 167 7.17 -16.03 4.87
CA GLU A 167 8.18 -15.67 3.87
C GLU A 167 8.34 -14.15 3.77
N MET A 168 7.23 -13.41 3.73
CA MET A 168 7.24 -11.96 3.65
C MET A 168 7.75 -11.29 4.92
N GLN A 169 7.35 -11.77 6.10
CA GLN A 169 7.89 -11.28 7.37
C GLN A 169 9.40 -11.51 7.46
N LYS A 170 9.92 -12.65 6.98
CA LYS A 170 11.36 -12.89 6.89
C LYS A 170 12.06 -11.90 5.96
N LYS A 171 11.46 -11.55 4.81
CA LYS A 171 12.00 -10.52 3.90
C LYS A 171 12.03 -9.15 4.58
N VAL A 172 10.94 -8.75 5.24
CA VAL A 172 10.86 -7.46 5.96
C VAL A 172 11.89 -7.39 7.09
N LYS A 173 12.09 -8.48 7.85
CA LYS A 173 13.15 -8.56 8.87
C LYS A 173 14.56 -8.39 8.29
N LYS A 174 14.77 -8.69 7.01
CA LYS A 174 16.03 -8.48 6.28
C LYS A 174 16.14 -7.09 5.63
N GLY A 175 15.15 -6.21 5.85
CA GLY A 175 15.15 -4.84 5.36
C GLY A 175 14.28 -4.57 4.14
N PHE A 176 13.58 -5.57 3.59
CA PHE A 176 12.69 -5.35 2.46
C PHE A 176 11.51 -4.43 2.83
N ILE A 177 11.24 -3.45 1.98
CA ILE A 177 10.09 -2.55 2.08
C ILE A 177 9.41 -2.41 0.71
N THR A 178 8.14 -1.99 0.69
CA THR A 178 7.40 -1.88 -0.56
C THR A 178 7.99 -0.86 -1.53
N SER A 179 8.73 0.15 -1.07
CA SER A 179 9.40 1.11 -1.96
C SER A 179 10.46 0.47 -2.85
N ASP A 180 10.97 -0.70 -2.48
CA ASP A 180 11.96 -1.45 -3.29
C ASP A 180 11.38 -1.98 -4.61
N VAL A 181 10.04 -2.00 -4.73
CA VAL A 181 9.31 -2.56 -5.88
C VAL A 181 8.29 -1.59 -6.50
N ILE A 182 8.21 -0.36 -6.00
CA ILE A 182 7.30 0.66 -6.55
C ILE A 182 7.97 1.31 -7.77
N SER A 183 7.25 1.38 -8.88
CA SER A 183 7.71 2.08 -10.09
C SER A 183 7.91 3.58 -9.83
N SER A 184 8.95 4.15 -10.43
CA SER A 184 9.17 5.59 -10.50
C SER A 184 8.23 6.31 -11.47
N ASP A 185 7.53 5.58 -12.33
CA ASP A 185 6.63 6.16 -13.33
C ASP A 185 5.38 6.77 -12.66
N PRO A 186 4.81 7.85 -13.22
CA PRO A 186 3.65 8.55 -12.66
C PRO A 186 2.31 7.81 -12.90
N ILE A 187 2.30 6.48 -12.77
CA ILE A 187 1.17 5.59 -13.09
C ILE A 187 -0.17 6.07 -12.49
N VAL A 188 -0.17 6.45 -11.21
CA VAL A 188 -1.41 6.88 -10.52
C VAL A 188 -1.86 8.26 -11.00
N ALA A 189 -0.93 9.19 -11.23
CA ALA A 189 -1.27 10.53 -11.69
C ALA A 189 -1.86 10.49 -13.11
N GLU A 190 -1.27 9.65 -13.98
CA GLU A 190 -1.80 9.42 -15.33
C GLU A 190 -3.19 8.79 -15.32
N TYR A 191 -3.42 7.81 -14.43
CA TYR A 191 -4.75 7.22 -14.27
C TYR A 191 -5.80 8.24 -13.82
N ILE A 192 -5.49 9.03 -12.79
CA ILE A 192 -6.40 10.07 -12.30
C ILE A 192 -6.70 11.10 -13.39
N LYS A 193 -5.70 11.44 -14.21
CA LYS A 193 -5.90 12.34 -15.37
C LYS A 193 -6.88 11.76 -16.38
N ARG A 194 -6.82 10.45 -16.66
CA ARG A 194 -7.76 9.76 -17.58
C ARG A 194 -9.18 9.66 -17.03
N MET A 195 -9.37 9.56 -15.71
CA MET A 195 -10.71 9.53 -15.11
C MET A 195 -11.40 10.91 -15.07
N LYS A 196 -10.63 12.00 -15.13
CA LYS A 196 -11.13 13.38 -15.03
C LYS A 196 -11.33 14.07 -16.39
N GLY A 197 -10.84 13.47 -17.47
CA GLY A 197 -11.00 13.95 -18.85
C GLY A 197 -12.03 13.13 -19.60
#